data_AF-K1TX49-F1
#
_entry.id   AF-K1TX49-F1
#
_cell.length_a   1.000
_cell.length_b   1.000
_cell.length_c   1.000
_cell.angle_alpha   90.00
_cell.angle_beta   90.00
_cell.angle_gamma   90.00
#
_symmetry.space_group_name_H-M   'P 1'
#
loop_
_entity.id
_entity.type
_entity.pdbx_description
1 polymer ?
#
loop_
_entity_poly.entity_id
_entity_poly.type
_entity_poly.pdbx_seq_one_letter_code
_entity_poly.pdbx_strand_id
1 'polypeptide(L)' 'HVSIRVEDGRLVVSNPLRPKLEPEPSTGIGLENLRNRWQLITGHDIEIDDSDGTFTVRLPLEPPVAR' A
#
# COMPACT_ATOMS: atom_id res chain seq x y z
N HIS A 1 5.49 -13.10 -6.25
CA HIS A 1 5.68 -13.20 -4.79
C HIS A 1 5.31 -11.84 -4.20
N VAL A 2 4.47 -11.81 -3.17
CA VAL A 2 4.13 -10.60 -2.42
C VAL A 2 4.67 -10.79 -1.02
N SER A 3 5.30 -9.76 -0.46
CA SER A 3 5.81 -9.74 0.91
C SER A 3 4.97 -8.79 1.77
N ILE A 4 4.72 -9.19 3.01
CA ILE A 4 3.96 -8.43 3.99
C ILE A 4 4.74 -8.48 5.29
N ARG A 5 5.03 -7.32 5.87
CA ARG A 5 5.85 -7.18 7.08
C ARG A 5 5.49 -5.93 7.87
N VAL A 6 5.93 -5.84 9.12
CA VAL A 6 5.79 -4.64 9.95
C VAL A 6 7.18 -4.04 10.18
N GLU A 7 7.34 -2.75 9.86
CA GLU A 7 8.58 -1.99 10.04
C GLU A 7 8.25 -0.56 10.48
N ASP A 8 8.96 -0.03 11.46
CA ASP A 8 8.83 1.36 11.94
C ASP A 8 7.38 1.81 12.19
N GLY A 9 6.57 0.93 12.79
CA GLY A 9 5.16 1.22 13.08
C GLY A 9 4.26 1.25 11.83
N ARG A 10 4.68 0.65 10.73
CA ARG A 10 3.92 0.58 9.47
C ARG A 10 3.77 -0.86 9.01
N LEU A 11 2.61 -1.19 8.46
CA LEU A 11 2.42 -2.39 7.65
C LEU A 11 2.98 -2.08 6.26
N VAL A 12 3.98 -2.84 5.85
CA VAL A 12 4.64 -2.70 4.54
C VAL A 12 4.26 -3.90 3.68
N VAL A 13 3.62 -3.62 2.55
CA VAL A 13 3.24 -4.59 1.53
C VAL A 13 4.06 -4.31 0.28
N SER A 14 4.88 -5.26 -0.15
CA SER A 14 5.77 -5.07 -1.31
C SER A 14 5.72 -6.23 -2.28
N ASN A 15 5.64 -5.94 -3.58
CA ASN A 15 5.73 -6.90 -4.66
C ASN A 15 6.75 -6.44 -5.70
N PRO A 16 7.53 -7.34 -6.33
CA PRO A 16 8.35 -6.98 -7.47
C PRO A 16 7.50 -6.37 -8.58
N LEU A 17 8.00 -5.31 -9.22
CA LEU A 17 7.41 -4.73 -10.41
C LEU A 17 7.50 -5.74 -11.55
N ARG A 18 6.34 -6.12 -12.06
CA ARG A 18 6.21 -6.96 -13.25
C ARG A 18 5.34 -6.19 -14.23
N PRO A 19 5.96 -5.46 -15.18
CA PRO A 19 5.21 -4.77 -16.22
C PRO A 19 4.28 -5.76 -16.92
N LYS A 20 3.02 -5.36 -17.13
CA LYS A 20 2.12 -6.15 -17.94
C LYS A 20 2.64 -6.13 -19.38
N LEU A 21 2.67 -7.31 -20.02
CA LEU A 21 3.07 -7.44 -21.43
C LEU A 21 2.10 -6.69 -22.35
N GLU A 22 0.82 -6.65 -21.97
CA GLU A 22 -0.22 -5.88 -22.66
C GLU A 22 -1.00 -5.03 -21.64
N PRO A 23 -1.26 -3.75 -21.93
CA PRO A 23 -2.08 -2.91 -21.07
C PRO A 23 -3.55 -3.36 -21.19
N GLU A 24 -4.04 -4.06 -20.16
CA GLU A 24 -5.46 -4.34 -20.02
C GLU A 24 -6.23 -3.06 -19.64
N PRO A 25 -7.49 -2.88 -20.08
CA PRO A 25 -8.34 -1.80 -19.60
C PRO A 25 -8.44 -1.86 -18.08
N SER A 26 -8.04 -0.78 -17.42
CA SER A 26 -8.18 -0.62 -15.98
C SER A 26 -8.80 0.74 -15.70
N THR A 27 -9.66 0.80 -14.71
CA THR A 27 -10.20 2.06 -14.21
C THR A 27 -9.15 2.92 -13.52
N GLY A 28 -7.99 2.36 -13.15
CA GLY A 28 -6.90 3.09 -12.49
C GLY A 28 -7.18 3.52 -11.04
N ILE A 29 -8.38 3.27 -10.51
CA ILE A 29 -8.84 3.76 -9.20
C ILE A 29 -8.35 2.94 -8.00
N GLY A 30 -7.56 1.88 -8.20
CA GLY A 30 -7.22 0.93 -7.13
C GLY A 30 -6.47 1.56 -5.95
N LEU A 31 -5.45 2.37 -6.24
CA LEU A 31 -4.62 3.02 -5.22
C LEU A 31 -5.36 4.17 -4.53
N GLU A 32 -6.15 4.92 -5.29
CA GLU A 32 -7.02 5.96 -4.75
C GLU A 32 -8.06 5.37 -3.79
N ASN A 33 -8.66 4.23 -4.17
CA ASN A 33 -9.57 3.50 -3.28
C ASN A 33 -8.88 3.04 -1.99
N LEU A 34 -7.66 2.52 -2.08
CA LEU A 34 -6.90 2.11 -0.90
C LEU A 34 -6.61 3.30 0.01
N ARG A 35 -6.12 4.40 -0.56
CA ARG A 35 -5.84 5.65 0.16
C ARG A 35 -7.08 6.18 0.87
N ASN A 36 -8.18 6.36 0.15
CA ASN A 36 -9.41 6.94 0.69
C ASN A 36 -10.00 6.08 1.82
N ARG A 37 -9.95 4.75 1.69
CA ARG A 37 -10.42 3.85 2.75
C ARG A 37 -9.53 3.90 3.98
N TRP A 38 -8.21 3.94 3.80
CA TRP A 38 -7.29 4.03 4.94
C TRP A 38 -7.45 5.34 5.70
N GLN A 39 -7.52 6.45 4.96
CA GLN A 39 -7.84 7.79 5.49
C GLN A 39 -9.16 7.80 6.25
N LEU A 40 -10.22 7.20 5.70
CA LEU A 40 -11.52 7.15 6.36
C LEU A 40 -11.50 6.37 7.68
N ILE A 41 -10.74 5.27 7.73
CA ILE A 41 -10.70 4.36 8.90
C ILE A 41 -9.76 4.88 9.98
N THR A 42 -8.60 5.43 9.59
CA THR A 42 -7.50 5.74 10.51
C THR A 42 -7.21 7.23 10.63
N GLY A 43 -7.73 8.07 9.73
CA GLY A 43 -7.35 9.49 9.63
C GLY A 43 -5.94 9.73 9.10
N HIS A 44 -5.22 8.69 8.66
CA HIS A 44 -3.84 8.78 8.19
C HIS A 44 -3.72 8.44 6.70
N ASP A 45 -2.70 9.02 6.04
CA ASP A 45 -2.40 8.71 4.64
C ASP A 45 -1.54 7.46 4.50
N ILE A 46 -1.48 6.94 3.28
CA ILE A 46 -0.61 5.84 2.89
C ILE A 46 0.56 6.36 2.05
N GLU A 47 1.69 5.67 2.15
CA GLU A 47 2.84 5.92 1.27
C GLU A 47 2.88 4.86 0.17
N ILE A 48 3.18 5.28 -1.05
CA ILE A 48 3.36 4.41 -2.22
C ILE A 48 4.72 4.74 -2.83
N ASP A 49 5.49 3.69 -3.12
CA ASP A 49 6.85 3.76 -3.63
C ASP A 49 7.05 2.65 -4.66
N ASP A 50 7.43 3.01 -5.88
CA ASP A 50 7.63 2.10 -7.02
C ASP A 50 9.10 2.04 -7.48
N SER A 51 10.03 2.32 -6.56
CA SER A 51 11.46 2.29 -6.81
C SER A 51 12.07 0.88 -6.70
N ASP A 52 13.33 0.76 -7.14
CA ASP A 52 14.17 -0.44 -6.97
C ASP A 52 13.56 -1.75 -7.51
N GLY A 53 12.71 -1.65 -8.53
CA GLY A 53 12.05 -2.81 -9.14
C GLY A 53 11.00 -3.44 -8.24
N THR A 54 10.51 -2.72 -7.23
CA THR A 54 9.42 -3.15 -6.35
C THR A 54 8.33 -2.09 -6.27
N PHE A 55 7.09 -2.54 -6.14
CA PHE A 55 5.96 -1.71 -5.79
C PHE A 55 5.65 -1.96 -4.31
N THR A 56 5.74 -0.91 -3.51
CA THR A 56 5.64 -0.95 -2.05
C THR A 56 4.58 0.03 -1.58
N VAL A 57 3.68 -0.45 -0.72
CA VAL A 57 2.69 0.37 0.00
C VAL A 57 2.99 0.29 1.48
N ARG A 58 3.10 1.46 2.15
CA ARG A 58 3.32 1.56 3.60
C ARG A 58 2.08 2.18 4.26
N LEU A 59 1.48 1.45 5.19
CA LEU A 59 0.26 1.81 5.91
C LEU A 59 0.62 2.07 7.38
N PRO A 60 0.46 3.31 7.90
CA PRO A 60 0.70 3.61 9.31
C PRO A 60 -0.19 2.75 10.21
N LEU A 61 0.39 2.07 11.19
CA LEU A 61 -0.36 1.29 12.18
C LEU A 61 -0.62 2.17 13.41
N GLU A 62 -1.88 2.18 13.85
CA GLU A 62 -2.21 2.80 15.13
C GLU A 62 -1.84 1.85 16.27
N PRO A 63 -1.24 2.37 17.36
CA PRO A 63 -1.06 1.57 18.55
C PRO A 63 -2.44 1.11 19.06
N PRO A 64 -2.55 -0.12 19.58
CA PRO A 64 -3.82 -0.60 20.11
C PRO A 64 -4.33 0.38 21.17
N VAL A 65 -5.59 0.80 21.04
CA VAL A 65 -6.24 1.66 22.02
C VAL A 65 -6.22 0.91 23.36
N ALA A 66 -5.48 1.43 24.33
CA ALA A 66 -5.47 0.89 25.68
C ALA A 66 -6.91 0.96 26.23
N ARG A 67 -7.46 -0.19 26.61
CA ARG A 67 -8.74 -0.29 27.30
C ARG A 67 -8.59 0.10 28.77
#